data_AF-A0A520JUR7-F1
#
_entry.id   AF-A0A520JUR7-F1
#
_cell.length_a   1.000
_cell.length_b   1.000
_cell.length_c   1.000
_cell.angle_alpha   90.00
_cell.angle_beta   90.00
_cell.angle_gamma   90.00
#
_symmetry.space_group_name_H-M   'P 1'
#
loop_
_entity.id
_entity.type
_entity.pdbx_description
1 polymer ?
#
loop_
_entity_poly.entity_id
_entity_poly.type
_entity_poly.pdbx_seq_one_letter_code
_entity_poly.pdbx_strand_id
1 'polypeptide(L)'
;MDVVIDLGFYVELRERVRLAGINTPEIYRVPKGSEEYKKGMEAKEYVEKRLKEDRNELIIETKKRSKWRHWLATIYLNDSLKTLNEELVEKGMAEPVK
;
A
#
# COMPACT_ATOMS: atom_id res chain seq x y z
N MET A 1 4.82 0.02 -2.55
CA MET A 1 4.08 -0.19 -3.81
C MET A 1 4.70 0.71 -4.86
N ASP A 2 4.89 0.20 -6.06
CA ASP A 2 5.37 0.98 -7.19
C ASP A 2 4.16 1.39 -8.04
N VAL A 3 4.05 2.68 -8.40
CA VAL A 3 2.90 3.24 -9.11
C VAL A 3 3.35 4.09 -10.30
N VAL A 4 2.49 4.12 -11.33
CA VAL A 4 2.56 5.08 -12.43
C VAL A 4 1.43 6.09 -12.21
N ILE A 5 1.77 7.35 -12.02
CA ILE A 5 0.81 8.43 -11.76
C ILE A 5 0.69 9.25 -13.04
N ASP A 6 -0.51 9.26 -13.62
CA ASP A 6 -0.85 10.16 -14.73
C ASP A 6 -1.20 11.54 -14.17
N LEU A 7 -0.51 12.57 -14.64
CA LEU A 7 -0.75 13.98 -14.28
C LEU A 7 -1.49 14.76 -15.38
N GLY A 8 -1.92 14.07 -16.44
CA GLY A 8 -2.39 14.67 -17.68
C GLY A 8 -1.25 15.21 -18.54
N PHE A 9 -1.59 15.85 -19.65
CA PHE A 9 -0.64 16.52 -20.54
C PHE A 9 0.51 15.61 -21.05
N TYR A 10 0.28 14.30 -21.17
CA TYR A 10 1.29 13.29 -21.52
C TYR A 10 2.47 13.22 -20.51
N VAL A 11 2.21 13.57 -19.25
CA VAL A 11 3.19 13.51 -18.16
C VAL A 11 2.84 12.39 -17.20
N GLU A 12 3.76 11.42 -17.09
CA GLU A 12 3.68 10.32 -16.13
C GLU A 12 4.83 10.39 -15.11
N LEU A 13 4.53 10.07 -13.86
CA LEU A 13 5.53 9.86 -12.80
C LEU A 13 5.57 8.40 -12.37
N ARG A 14 6.77 7.82 -12.34
CA ARG A 14 7.02 6.50 -11.75
C ARG A 14 7.55 6.71 -10.34
N GLU A 15 6.75 6.35 -9.35
CA GLU A 15 7.08 6.60 -7.95
C GLU A 15 6.89 5.35 -7.10
N ARG A 16 7.74 5.24 -6.06
CA ARG A 16 7.57 4.23 -5.01
C ARG A 16 6.92 4.86 -3.81
N VAL A 17 5.77 4.33 -3.41
CA VAL A 17 4.96 4.83 -2.30
C VAL A 17 4.87 3.82 -1.16
N ARG A 18 4.75 4.35 0.07
CA ARG A 18 4.46 3.59 1.28
C ARG A 18 3.07 3.98 1.77
N LEU A 19 2.30 3.00 2.24
CA LEU A 19 0.99 3.25 2.81
C LEU A 19 1.13 4.16 4.04
N ALA A 20 0.43 5.29 4.00
CA ALA A 20 0.44 6.29 5.05
C ALA A 20 -0.31 5.79 6.30
N GLY A 21 0.21 6.13 7.48
CA GLY A 21 -0.47 5.91 8.75
C GLY A 21 -0.53 4.46 9.23
N ILE A 22 0.06 3.49 8.51
CA ILE A 22 0.01 2.07 8.86
C ILE A 22 1.38 1.38 8.74
N ASN A 23 1.59 0.36 9.56
CA ASN A 23 2.73 -0.55 9.52
C ASN A 23 2.24 -1.96 9.16
N THR A 24 2.69 -2.46 8.00
CA THR A 24 2.47 -3.85 7.59
C THR A 24 3.60 -4.75 8.11
N PRO A 25 3.35 -6.04 8.36
CA PRO A 25 4.39 -7.00 8.73
C PRO A 25 5.53 -7.07 7.69
N GLU A 26 6.76 -7.30 8.15
CA GLU A 26 7.94 -7.31 7.29
C GLU A 26 8.12 -8.66 6.58
N ILE A 27 8.66 -8.65 5.36
CA ILE A 27 8.93 -9.87 4.58
C ILE A 27 10.40 -10.05 4.18
N TYR A 28 11.21 -8.98 4.19
CA TYR A 28 12.58 -9.04 3.68
C TYR A 28 13.63 -9.35 4.74
N ARG A 29 13.39 -8.96 5.99
CA ARG A 29 14.39 -9.05 7.09
C ARG A 29 13.98 -10.00 8.21
N VAL A 30 13.07 -10.93 7.91
CA VAL A 30 12.54 -11.91 8.85
C VAL A 30 12.74 -13.33 8.31
N PRO A 31 12.88 -14.36 9.17
CA PRO A 31 12.99 -15.74 8.73
C PRO A 31 11.75 -16.18 7.94
N LYS A 32 11.91 -16.85 6.79
CA LYS A 32 10.80 -17.29 5.93
C LYS A 32 9.78 -18.24 6.60
N GLY A 33 10.14 -18.84 7.74
CA GLY A 33 9.26 -19.69 8.53
C GLY A 33 8.56 -18.99 9.69
N SER A 34 8.91 -17.72 9.97
CA SER A 34 8.34 -16.99 11.10
C SER A 34 6.85 -16.66 10.87
N GLU A 35 6.12 -16.48 11.96
CA GLU A 35 4.73 -16.03 11.90
C GLU A 35 4.61 -14.65 11.25
N GLU A 36 5.58 -13.75 11.52
CA GLU A 36 5.64 -12.43 10.90
C GLU A 36 5.77 -12.49 9.38
N TYR A 37 6.63 -13.37 8.86
CA TYR A 37 6.77 -13.57 7.41
C TYR A 37 5.47 -14.06 6.78
N LYS A 38 4.77 -15.00 7.43
CA LYS A 38 3.48 -15.51 6.95
C LYS A 38 2.43 -14.41 6.90
N LYS A 39 2.30 -13.61 7.95
CA LYS A 39 1.38 -12.46 8.00
C LYS A 39 1.74 -11.40 6.93
N GLY A 40 3.03 -11.16 6.70
CA GLY A 40 3.48 -10.24 5.67
C GLY A 40 3.17 -10.73 4.26
N MET A 41 3.31 -12.03 4.01
CA MET A 41 2.93 -12.64 2.74
C MET A 41 1.41 -12.60 2.53
N GLU A 42 0.61 -12.89 3.57
CA GLU A 42 -0.84 -12.79 3.51
C GLU A 42 -1.32 -11.36 3.20
N ALA A 43 -0.75 -10.36 3.88
CA ALA A 43 -1.04 -8.95 3.60
C ALA A 43 -0.66 -8.56 2.16
N LYS A 44 0.48 -9.06 1.67
CA LYS A 44 0.93 -8.82 0.30
C LYS A 44 -0.04 -9.43 -0.72
N GLU A 45 -0.42 -10.69 -0.54
CA GLU A 45 -1.35 -11.40 -1.43
C GLU A 45 -2.73 -10.74 -1.44
N TYR A 46 -3.22 -10.27 -0.28
CA TYR A 46 -4.45 -9.50 -0.19
C TYR A 46 -4.38 -8.22 -1.03
N VAL A 47 -3.32 -7.42 -0.87
CA VAL A 47 -3.14 -6.18 -1.64
C VAL A 47 -3.08 -6.47 -3.14
N GLU A 48 -2.30 -7.46 -3.56
CA GLU A 48 -2.19 -7.83 -4.98
C GLU A 48 -3.52 -8.28 -5.58
N LYS A 49 -4.33 -9.03 -4.81
CA LYS A 49 -5.66 -9.45 -5.23
C LYS A 49 -6.61 -8.26 -5.31
N ARG A 50 -6.65 -7.44 -4.27
CA ARG A 50 -7.56 -6.29 -4.15
C ARG A 50 -7.32 -5.26 -5.26
N LEU A 51 -6.06 -4.97 -5.58
CA LEU A 51 -5.73 -4.07 -6.68
C LEU A 51 -6.14 -4.64 -8.04
N LYS A 52 -6.04 -5.96 -8.26
CA LYS A 52 -6.49 -6.60 -9.50
C LYS A 52 -8.01 -6.55 -9.67
N GLU A 53 -8.78 -6.64 -8.59
CA GLU A 53 -10.24 -6.50 -8.62
C GLU A 53 -10.64 -5.12 -9.15
N ASP A 54 -9.87 -4.07 -8.84
CA ASP A 54 -10.02 -2.72 -9.38
C ASP A 54 -9.23 -2.46 -10.67
N ARG A 55 -8.84 -3.50 -11.42
CA ARG A 55 -8.07 -3.40 -12.68
C ARG A 55 -6.72 -2.67 -12.55
N ASN A 56 -6.19 -2.57 -11.34
CA ASN A 56 -5.03 -1.76 -10.96
C ASN A 56 -5.22 -0.25 -11.21
N GLU A 57 -6.46 0.23 -11.29
CA GLU A 57 -6.80 1.65 -11.34
C GLU A 57 -7.20 2.12 -9.95
N LEU A 58 -6.54 3.18 -9.47
CA LEU A 58 -6.74 3.70 -8.12
C LEU A 58 -6.49 5.20 -8.09
N ILE A 59 -7.00 5.86 -7.07
CA ILE A 59 -6.67 7.25 -6.76
C ILE A 59 -5.69 7.27 -5.59
N ILE A 60 -4.64 8.07 -5.72
CA ILE A 60 -3.59 8.20 -4.71
C ILE A 60 -3.52 9.62 -4.17
N GLU A 61 -3.55 9.77 -2.85
CA GLU A 61 -3.23 11.02 -2.17
C GLU A 61 -1.86 10.88 -1.50
N THR A 62 -0.89 11.68 -1.93
CA THR A 62 0.47 11.72 -1.34
C THR A 62 0.65 12.94 -0.46
N LYS A 63 1.26 12.78 0.73
CA LYS A 63 1.55 13.91 1.65
C LYS A 63 3.02 14.30 1.69
N LYS A 64 3.81 13.61 2.53
CA LYS A 64 5.20 13.94 2.84
C LYS A 64 6.12 12.82 2.36
N ARG A 65 7.28 13.19 1.80
CA ARG A 65 8.36 12.23 1.58
C ARG A 65 8.93 11.79 2.93
N SER A 66 8.97 10.49 3.15
CA SER A 66 9.65 9.89 4.29
C SER A 66 11.14 10.27 4.31
N LYS A 67 11.82 10.07 5.44
CA LYS A 67 13.29 10.22 5.58
C LYS A 67 14.07 9.52 4.46
N TRP A 68 13.48 8.47 3.88
CA TRP A 68 14.06 7.64 2.81
C TRP A 68 13.47 7.95 1.42
N ARG A 69 12.93 9.16 1.23
CA ARG A 69 12.41 9.70 -0.04
C ARG A 69 11.18 9.00 -0.64
N HIS A 70 10.69 7.91 -0.07
CA HIS A 70 9.40 7.33 -0.50
C HIS A 70 8.25 8.23 -0.06
N TRP A 71 7.29 8.47 -0.95
CA TRP A 71 6.06 9.19 -0.62
C TRP A 71 5.18 8.35 0.31
N LEU A 72 4.58 9.00 1.31
CA LEU A 72 3.49 8.42 2.10
C LEU A 72 2.18 8.65 1.37
N ALA A 73 1.43 7.57 1.13
CA ALA A 73 0.25 7.55 0.30
C ALA A 73 -0.98 6.93 0.98
N THR A 74 -2.12 7.58 0.80
CA THR A 74 -3.44 6.99 1.04
C THR A 74 -3.99 6.52 -0.30
N ILE A 75 -4.47 5.28 -0.36
CA ILE A 75 -4.95 4.64 -1.59
C ILE A 75 -6.47 4.53 -1.53
N TYR A 76 -7.14 5.14 -2.50
CA TYR A 76 -8.59 5.07 -2.68
C TYR A 76 -8.89 4.12 -3.83
N LEU A 77 -9.85 3.22 -3.59
CA LEU A 77 -10.30 2.22 -4.53
C LEU A 77 -11.64 2.66 -5.12
N ASN A 78 -11.90 2.33 -6.38
CA ASN A 78 -13.06 2.84 -7.10
C ASN A 78 -14.39 2.26 -6.61
N ASP A 79 -14.35 1.06 -6.04
CA ASP A 79 -15.51 0.29 -5.60
C ASP A 79 -15.77 0.39 -4.08
N SER A 80 -15.00 1.19 -3.34
CA SER A 80 -15.02 1.23 -1.88
C SER A 80 -15.06 2.66 -1.34
N LEU A 81 -15.83 2.84 -0.26
CA LEU A 81 -15.80 4.07 0.55
C LEU A 81 -14.61 4.10 1.52
N LYS A 82 -13.96 2.93 1.72
CA LYS A 82 -12.77 2.81 2.57
C LYS A 82 -11.53 2.83 1.71
N THR A 83 -10.48 3.38 2.28
CA THR A 83 -9.15 3.32 1.70
C THR A 83 -8.56 1.92 1.88
N LEU A 84 -7.62 1.52 1.01
CA LEU A 84 -6.87 0.28 1.19
C LEU A 84 -6.15 0.26 2.55
N ASN A 85 -5.69 1.43 3.01
CA ASN A 85 -5.03 1.58 4.30
C ASN A 85 -5.96 1.17 5.45
N GLU A 86 -7.21 1.64 5.44
CA GLU A 86 -8.22 1.28 6.45
C GLU A 86 -8.61 -0.20 6.35
N GLU A 87 -8.82 -0.73 5.13
CA GLU A 87 -9.14 -2.14 4.91
C GLU A 87 -8.07 -3.06 5.54
N LEU A 88 -6.78 -2.72 5.39
CA LEU A 88 -5.68 -3.50 5.96
C LEU A 88 -5.68 -3.48 7.49
N VAL A 89 -6.01 -2.34 8.11
CA VAL A 89 -6.11 -2.25 9.57
C VAL A 89 -7.29 -3.05 10.08
N GLU A 90 -8.46 -2.91 9.46
CA GLU A 90 -9.67 -3.65 9.86
C GLU A 90 -9.52 -5.16 9.74
N LYS A 91 -8.76 -5.62 8.73
CA LYS A 91 -8.45 -7.04 8.52
C LYS A 91 -7.31 -7.56 9.41
N GLY A 92 -6.70 -6.72 10.25
CA GLY A 92 -5.56 -7.11 11.09
C GLY A 92 -4.27 -7.39 10.32
N MET A 93 -4.18 -6.91 9.08
CA MET A 93 -3.02 -7.06 8.19
C MET A 93 -2.03 -5.89 8.32
N ALA A 94 -2.40 -4.84 9.05
CA ALA A 94 -1.54 -3.72 9.38
C ALA A 94 -1.93 -3.11 10.73
N GLU A 95 -0.97 -2.45 11.38
CA GLU A 95 -1.19 -1.71 12.62
C GLU A 95 -1.12 -0.19 12.37
N PRO A 96 -2.00 0.62 12.99
CA PRO A 96 -1.91 2.07 12.91
C PRO A 96 -0.59 2.58 13.51
N VAL A 97 0.04 3.55 12.85
CA VAL A 97 1.18 4.28 13.40
C VAL A 97 0.68 5.21 14.51
N LYS A 98 1.22 5.07 15.73
CA LYS A 98 0.95 5.97 16.86
C LYS A 98 1.57 7.36 16.66
#